data_AF-A0A3D4DP88-F1
#
_entry.id   AF-A0A3D4DP88-F1
#
_cell.length_a   1.000
_cell.length_b   1.000
_cell.length_c   1.000
_cell.angle_alpha   90.00
_cell.angle_beta   90.00
_cell.angle_gamma   90.00
#
_symmetry.space_group_name_H-M   'P 1'
#
loop_
_entity.id
_entity.type
_entity.pdbx_description
1 polymer ?
#
loop_
_entity_poly.entity_id
_entity_poly.type
_entity_poly.pdbx_seq_one_letter_code
_entity_poly.pdbx_strand_id
1 'polypeptide(L)'
;VPYLPGETEFAHWEFTTSLASSFDRWTNWDFVQHYYTGGGRGVDLLEIGHLREIAEYYAYQSRTDGAFRRLADQIAAIARAQGAGAVQYPYDGTYKFKNVAFSHGDGTVSGVFNGKVTIQGDMFLISGDAYFDFTDVFADTLNIGVEPGGTTYPVTGHWTATLHAEILIDATKSEYG
;
A
#
# COMPACT_ATOMS: atom_id res chain seq x y z
N VAL A 1 -15.92 -26.83 4.73
CA VAL A 1 -14.83 -27.75 5.14
C VAL A 1 -14.13 -27.09 6.32
N PRO A 2 -13.87 -27.80 7.44
CA PRO A 2 -13.16 -27.20 8.57
C PRO A 2 -11.69 -26.94 8.20
N TYR A 3 -11.09 -25.89 8.78
CA TYR A 3 -9.67 -25.56 8.64
C TYR A 3 -8.81 -26.70 9.21
N LEU A 4 -7.95 -27.28 8.38
CA LEU A 4 -6.89 -28.21 8.78
C LEU A 4 -5.54 -27.49 8.57
N PRO A 5 -4.79 -27.20 9.66
CA PRO A 5 -3.46 -26.61 9.55
C PRO A 5 -2.59 -27.41 8.58
N GLY A 6 -1.98 -26.75 7.58
CA GLY A 6 -1.12 -27.38 6.58
C GLY A 6 -1.81 -27.96 5.33
N GLU A 7 -3.13 -27.80 5.17
CA GLU A 7 -3.85 -28.25 3.96
C GLU A 7 -4.51 -27.13 3.14
N THR A 8 -4.64 -25.92 3.69
CA THR A 8 -5.31 -24.78 3.02
C THR A 8 -4.35 -23.62 2.86
N GLU A 9 -4.19 -23.13 1.63
CA GLU A 9 -3.39 -21.94 1.39
C GLU A 9 -4.11 -20.67 1.81
N PHE A 10 -3.37 -19.73 2.38
CA PHE A 10 -3.87 -18.39 2.65
C PHE A 10 -2.73 -17.39 2.64
N ALA A 11 -3.07 -16.12 2.39
CA ALA A 11 -2.24 -14.98 2.71
C ALA A 11 -3.13 -13.91 3.32
N HIS A 12 -2.77 -13.44 4.51
CA HIS A 12 -3.47 -12.36 5.19
C HIS A 12 -2.51 -11.25 5.57
N TRP A 13 -3.00 -10.03 5.44
CA TRP A 13 -2.29 -8.83 5.80
C TRP A 13 -3.04 -8.11 6.90
N GLU A 14 -2.31 -7.56 7.85
CA GLU A 14 -2.86 -6.73 8.92
C GLU A 14 -2.12 -5.40 8.96
N PHE A 15 -2.84 -4.29 8.90
CA PHE A 15 -2.24 -2.98 9.13
C PHE A 15 -1.80 -2.87 10.60
N THR A 16 -0.51 -2.59 10.82
CA THR A 16 0.06 -2.44 12.16
C THR A 16 0.16 -0.99 12.60
N THR A 17 0.20 -0.05 11.65
CA THR A 17 0.04 1.38 11.94
C THR A 17 -1.44 1.71 12.06
N SER A 18 -1.82 2.48 13.10
CA SER A 18 -3.17 3.04 13.19
C SER A 18 -3.41 3.98 12.01
N LEU A 19 -4.34 3.62 11.13
CA LEU A 19 -4.76 4.45 10.01
C LEU A 19 -5.75 5.54 10.42
N ALA A 20 -6.20 5.56 11.68
CA ALA A 20 -7.15 6.55 12.17
C ALA A 20 -6.48 7.93 12.29
N SER A 21 -7.00 8.91 11.55
CA SER A 21 -6.68 10.31 11.81
C SER A 21 -7.63 10.89 12.85
N SER A 22 -7.11 11.73 13.74
CA SER A 22 -7.90 12.60 14.62
C SER A 22 -8.25 13.94 13.95
N PHE A 23 -7.77 14.17 12.72
CA PHE A 23 -7.98 15.39 11.97
C PHE A 23 -9.18 15.23 11.01
N ASP A 24 -9.86 16.35 10.76
CA ASP A 24 -10.92 16.40 9.77
C ASP A 24 -10.35 16.12 8.38
N ARG A 25 -11.06 15.28 7.65
CA ARG A 25 -10.69 14.91 6.28
C ARG A 25 -10.80 16.13 5.37
N TRP A 26 -9.68 16.54 4.79
CA TRP A 26 -9.64 17.61 3.78
C TRP A 26 -10.58 17.30 2.61
N THR A 27 -11.34 18.30 2.20
CA THR A 27 -12.10 18.32 0.95
C THR A 27 -11.22 18.81 -0.20
N ASN A 28 -11.66 18.66 -1.45
CA ASN A 28 -10.92 19.21 -2.59
C ASN A 28 -10.67 20.73 -2.46
N TRP A 29 -11.57 21.47 -1.81
CA TRP A 29 -11.38 22.90 -1.55
C TRP A 29 -10.18 23.17 -0.63
N ASP A 30 -9.95 22.31 0.37
CA ASP A 30 -8.82 22.47 1.29
C ASP A 30 -7.48 22.28 0.59
N PHE A 31 -7.39 21.32 -0.35
CA PHE A 31 -6.20 21.17 -1.22
C PHE A 31 -5.95 22.43 -2.05
N VAL A 32 -6.99 22.96 -2.70
CA VAL A 32 -6.89 24.18 -3.53
C VAL A 32 -6.53 25.39 -2.68
N GLN A 33 -7.16 25.57 -1.52
CA GLN A 33 -6.85 26.65 -0.59
C GLN A 33 -5.38 26.58 -0.16
N HIS A 34 -4.89 25.40 0.21
CA HIS A 34 -3.49 25.20 0.61
C HIS A 34 -2.50 25.44 -0.54
N TYR A 35 -2.88 25.13 -1.79
CA TYR A 35 -2.08 25.48 -2.97
C TYR A 35 -1.85 27.00 -3.10
N TYR A 36 -2.86 27.83 -2.79
CA TYR A 36 -2.74 29.29 -2.86
C TYR A 36 -2.15 29.93 -1.60
N THR A 37 -2.48 29.42 -0.41
CA THR A 37 -2.11 30.08 0.86
C THR A 37 -1.05 29.36 1.67
N GLY A 38 -0.74 28.10 1.33
CA GLY A 38 0.15 27.23 2.08
C GLY A 38 1.64 27.41 1.77
N GLY A 39 1.99 28.26 0.79
CA GLY A 39 3.38 28.60 0.48
C GLY A 39 4.24 27.43 0.01
N GLY A 40 3.62 26.36 -0.53
CA GLY A 40 4.33 25.14 -0.94
C GLY A 40 4.67 24.18 0.21
N ARG A 41 4.16 24.41 1.43
CA ARG A 41 4.39 23.51 2.57
C ARG A 41 3.83 22.13 2.28
N GLY A 42 4.68 21.11 2.35
CA GLY A 42 4.25 19.72 2.27
C GLY A 42 3.29 19.32 3.40
N VAL A 43 2.42 18.36 3.11
CA VAL A 43 1.45 17.84 4.06
C VAL A 43 1.52 16.32 4.12
N ASP A 44 1.21 15.77 5.29
CA ASP A 44 1.11 14.32 5.47
C ASP A 44 -0.34 13.84 5.35
N LEU A 45 -0.56 12.65 4.78
CA LEU A 45 -1.88 12.04 4.64
C LEU A 45 -2.61 11.89 5.97
N LEU A 46 -1.88 11.66 7.08
CA LEU A 46 -2.49 11.60 8.41
C LEU A 46 -2.97 13.00 8.84
N GLU A 47 -2.14 14.02 8.62
CA GLU A 47 -2.44 15.42 8.95
C GLU A 47 -3.72 15.91 8.25
N ILE A 48 -3.92 15.51 7.00
CA ILE A 48 -5.07 15.94 6.19
C ILE A 48 -6.26 14.97 6.29
N GLY A 49 -6.13 13.85 7.00
CA GLY A 49 -7.21 12.87 7.19
C GLY A 49 -7.47 11.91 6.02
N HIS A 50 -6.47 11.68 5.15
CA HIS A 50 -6.57 10.82 3.96
C HIS A 50 -5.79 9.49 4.06
N LEU A 51 -5.02 9.26 5.14
CA LEU A 51 -4.15 8.08 5.27
C LEU A 51 -4.92 6.75 5.10
N ARG A 52 -6.04 6.59 5.82
CA ARG A 52 -6.83 5.34 5.76
C ARG A 52 -7.30 5.03 4.35
N GLU A 53 -7.92 5.99 3.69
CA GLU A 53 -8.54 5.76 2.38
C GLU A 53 -7.49 5.47 1.30
N ILE A 54 -6.32 6.13 1.35
CA ILE A 54 -5.21 5.82 0.45
C ILE A 54 -4.64 4.43 0.73
N ALA A 55 -4.36 4.10 1.99
CA ALA A 55 -3.79 2.80 2.35
C ALA A 55 -4.73 1.63 2.03
N GLU A 56 -6.03 1.75 2.33
CA GLU A 56 -7.03 0.73 2.02
C GLU A 56 -7.29 0.61 0.51
N TYR A 57 -7.37 1.73 -0.22
CA TYR A 57 -7.50 1.69 -1.66
C TYR A 57 -6.29 1.03 -2.32
N TYR A 58 -5.07 1.39 -1.88
CA TYR A 58 -3.85 0.74 -2.34
C TYR A 58 -3.89 -0.77 -2.08
N ALA A 59 -4.19 -1.17 -0.84
CA ALA A 59 -4.21 -2.55 -0.39
C ALA A 59 -5.21 -3.41 -1.17
N TYR A 60 -6.43 -2.93 -1.37
CA TYR A 60 -7.57 -3.78 -1.79
C TYR A 60 -8.14 -3.46 -3.17
N GLN A 61 -7.94 -2.25 -3.69
CA GLN A 61 -8.64 -1.78 -4.88
C GLN A 61 -7.71 -1.28 -6.00
N SER A 62 -6.43 -1.06 -5.71
CA SER A 62 -5.51 -0.61 -6.74
C SER A 62 -5.37 -1.66 -7.85
N ARG A 63 -5.50 -1.23 -9.11
CA ARG A 63 -5.53 -2.10 -10.30
C ARG A 63 -6.71 -3.10 -10.25
N THR A 64 -6.47 -4.38 -10.51
CA THR A 64 -7.53 -5.40 -10.58
C THR A 64 -7.83 -6.05 -9.22
N ASP A 65 -6.78 -6.40 -8.46
CA ASP A 65 -6.91 -7.26 -7.26
C ASP A 65 -6.38 -6.62 -5.96
N GLY A 66 -5.98 -5.35 -5.99
CA GLY A 66 -5.32 -4.70 -4.85
C GLY A 66 -3.84 -5.08 -4.69
N ALA A 67 -3.08 -4.26 -3.98
CA ALA A 67 -1.65 -4.48 -3.78
C ALA A 67 -1.34 -5.66 -2.87
N PHE A 68 -2.16 -5.91 -1.84
CA PHE A 68 -1.89 -6.98 -0.87
C PHE A 68 -1.94 -8.36 -1.51
N ARG A 69 -2.89 -8.59 -2.43
CA ARG A 69 -2.93 -9.83 -3.19
C ARG A 69 -1.68 -10.00 -4.07
N ARG A 70 -1.35 -8.97 -4.86
CA ARG A 70 -0.17 -9.00 -5.75
C ARG A 70 1.14 -9.19 -4.98
N LEU A 71 1.31 -8.50 -3.86
CA LEU A 71 2.51 -8.62 -3.03
C LEU A 71 2.61 -10.03 -2.44
N ALA A 72 1.50 -10.62 -1.99
CA ALA A 72 1.50 -12.01 -1.53
C ALA A 72 1.94 -12.98 -2.65
N ASP A 73 1.42 -12.82 -3.88
CA ASP A 73 1.84 -13.63 -5.03
C ASP A 73 3.33 -13.48 -5.35
N GLN A 74 3.86 -12.26 -5.30
CA GLN A 74 5.26 -11.98 -5.57
C GLN A 74 6.19 -12.53 -4.49
N ILE A 75 5.81 -12.38 -3.22
CA ILE A 75 6.56 -12.93 -2.08
C ILE A 75 6.53 -14.46 -2.10
N ALA A 76 5.39 -15.06 -2.47
CA ALA A 76 5.24 -16.51 -2.65
C ALA A 76 6.20 -17.05 -3.72
N ALA A 77 6.24 -16.40 -4.89
CA ALA A 77 7.17 -16.77 -5.96
C ALA A 77 8.64 -16.68 -5.53
N ILE A 78 9.00 -15.64 -4.76
CA ILE A 78 10.36 -15.48 -4.21
C ILE A 78 10.68 -16.57 -3.19
N ALA A 79 9.75 -16.88 -2.28
CA ALA A 79 9.90 -17.95 -1.31
C ALA A 79 10.15 -19.30 -1.98
N ARG A 80 9.44 -19.59 -3.09
CA ARG A 80 9.67 -20.82 -3.88
C ARG A 80 11.02 -20.84 -4.57
N ALA A 81 11.48 -19.70 -5.09
CA ALA A 81 12.78 -19.60 -5.73
C ALA A 81 13.96 -19.73 -4.75
N GLN A 82 13.80 -19.25 -3.52
CA GLN A 82 14.88 -19.17 -2.52
C GLN A 82 14.84 -20.28 -1.47
N GLY A 83 13.67 -20.86 -1.21
CA GLY A 83 13.44 -21.83 -0.15
C GLY A 83 13.29 -21.18 1.23
N ALA A 84 13.46 -21.99 2.29
CA ALA A 84 13.38 -21.52 3.67
C ALA A 84 14.53 -20.57 4.02
N GLY A 85 14.25 -19.52 4.79
CA GLY A 85 15.25 -18.53 5.16
C GLY A 85 14.66 -17.13 5.32
N ALA A 86 15.54 -16.13 5.37
CA ALA A 86 15.11 -14.75 5.30
C ALA A 86 14.65 -14.42 3.88
N VAL A 87 13.59 -13.63 3.76
CA VAL A 87 13.09 -13.11 2.49
C VAL A 87 12.96 -11.60 2.57
N GLN A 88 13.41 -10.92 1.52
CA GLN A 88 13.25 -9.49 1.37
C GLN A 88 12.68 -9.20 -0.02
N TYR A 89 11.71 -8.30 -0.08
CA TYR A 89 11.10 -7.89 -1.33
C TYR A 89 10.86 -6.38 -1.37
N PRO A 90 11.69 -5.61 -2.10
CA PRO A 90 11.41 -4.20 -2.35
C PRO A 90 10.28 -4.06 -3.38
N TYR A 91 9.48 -3.01 -3.23
CA TYR A 91 8.44 -2.66 -4.19
C TYR A 91 8.39 -1.15 -4.41
N ASP A 92 8.03 -0.78 -5.62
CA ASP A 92 7.85 0.61 -6.06
C ASP A 92 6.82 0.59 -7.19
N GLY A 93 5.84 1.49 -7.12
CA GLY A 93 4.93 1.69 -8.24
C GLY A 93 4.08 2.94 -8.11
N THR A 94 3.69 3.47 -9.27
CA THR A 94 2.71 4.54 -9.38
C THR A 94 1.30 3.97 -9.53
N TYR A 95 0.33 4.59 -8.84
CA TYR A 95 -1.07 4.19 -8.79
C TYR A 95 -1.99 5.40 -8.90
N LYS A 96 -3.17 5.18 -9.49
CA LYS A 96 -4.17 6.23 -9.69
C LYS A 96 -5.03 6.37 -8.44
N PHE A 97 -4.80 7.42 -7.66
CA PHE A 97 -5.52 7.73 -6.42
C PHE A 97 -6.64 8.75 -6.60
N LYS A 98 -6.83 9.28 -7.82
CA LYS A 98 -7.97 10.12 -8.19
C LYS A 98 -9.37 9.55 -7.83
N ASN A 99 -9.47 8.23 -7.65
CA ASN A 99 -10.70 7.55 -7.23
C ASN A 99 -10.99 7.68 -5.72
N VAL A 100 -9.98 8.02 -4.91
CA VAL A 100 -10.07 8.27 -3.48
C VAL A 100 -10.46 9.73 -3.23
N ALA A 101 -9.69 10.65 -3.80
CA ALA A 101 -10.08 12.04 -3.98
C ALA A 101 -9.50 12.54 -5.29
N PHE A 102 -10.25 13.38 -6.01
CA PHE A 102 -9.80 13.93 -7.30
C PHE A 102 -8.40 14.57 -7.19
N SER A 103 -8.12 15.21 -6.04
CA SER A 103 -6.87 15.91 -5.76
C SER A 103 -5.62 15.03 -5.67
N HIS A 104 -5.72 13.72 -5.41
CA HIS A 104 -4.54 12.83 -5.24
C HIS A 104 -3.93 12.30 -6.54
N GLY A 105 -4.49 12.64 -7.71
CA GLY A 105 -3.90 12.32 -9.01
C GLY A 105 -3.31 10.90 -9.14
N ASP A 106 -2.03 10.86 -9.52
CA ASP A 106 -1.21 9.66 -9.63
C ASP A 106 -0.09 9.73 -8.58
N GLY A 107 -0.18 8.88 -7.55
CA GLY A 107 0.78 8.82 -6.44
C GLY A 107 1.66 7.57 -6.50
N THR A 108 2.84 7.64 -5.91
CA THR A 108 3.79 6.52 -5.85
C THR A 108 3.75 5.90 -4.46
N VAL A 109 3.67 4.56 -4.41
CA VAL A 109 3.86 3.78 -3.18
C VAL A 109 5.11 2.92 -3.34
N SER A 110 6.08 3.14 -2.48
CA SER A 110 7.33 2.40 -2.41
C SER A 110 7.53 1.78 -1.04
N GLY A 111 8.45 0.83 -0.94
CA GLY A 111 8.71 0.19 0.33
C GLY A 111 9.48 -1.12 0.25
N VAL A 112 9.49 -1.83 1.36
CA VAL A 112 10.14 -3.13 1.46
C VAL A 112 9.36 -4.04 2.41
N PHE A 113 9.21 -5.30 2.01
CA PHE A 113 8.82 -6.40 2.89
C PHE A 113 10.08 -7.11 3.40
N ASN A 114 10.15 -7.34 4.71
CA ASN A 114 11.20 -8.13 5.36
C ASN A 114 10.54 -9.24 6.16
N GLY A 115 10.88 -10.49 5.85
CA GLY A 115 10.25 -11.63 6.48
C GLY A 115 11.12 -12.87 6.55
N LYS A 116 10.48 -13.95 6.94
CA LYS A 116 11.06 -15.27 7.07
C LYS A 116 10.13 -16.32 6.50
N VAL A 117 10.73 -17.31 5.85
CA VAL A 117 10.09 -18.51 5.33
C VAL A 117 10.55 -19.70 6.15
N THR A 118 9.61 -20.49 6.66
CA THR A 118 9.88 -21.81 7.23
C THR A 118 9.08 -22.88 6.50
N ILE A 119 9.52 -24.13 6.56
CA ILE A 119 8.83 -25.25 5.92
C ILE A 119 8.03 -26.02 6.98
N GLN A 120 6.78 -26.36 6.66
CA GLN A 120 5.96 -27.28 7.42
C GLN A 120 5.24 -28.24 6.47
N GLY A 121 5.70 -29.49 6.41
CA GLY A 121 5.20 -30.44 5.41
C GLY A 121 5.46 -29.93 4.00
N ASP A 122 4.40 -29.87 3.19
CA ASP A 122 4.45 -29.40 1.79
C ASP A 122 4.22 -27.88 1.65
N MET A 123 4.24 -27.15 2.77
CA MET A 123 3.89 -25.73 2.84
C MET A 123 5.09 -24.86 3.26
N PHE A 124 5.16 -23.67 2.67
CA PHE A 124 5.91 -22.54 3.22
C PHE A 124 5.02 -21.72 4.15
N LEU A 125 5.53 -21.47 5.35
CA LEU A 125 5.01 -20.50 6.31
C LEU A 125 5.83 -19.23 6.16
N ILE A 126 5.20 -18.17 5.68
CA ILE A 126 5.82 -16.87 5.43
C ILE A 126 5.26 -15.88 6.44
N SER A 127 6.13 -15.17 7.14
CA SER A 127 5.72 -14.04 7.97
C SER A 127 6.72 -12.90 7.92
N GLY A 128 6.24 -11.66 8.06
CA GLY A 128 7.12 -10.50 8.06
C GLY A 128 6.39 -9.17 8.00
N ASP A 129 7.16 -8.10 8.05
CA ASP A 129 6.66 -6.73 8.09
C ASP A 129 6.96 -6.01 6.77
N ALA A 130 5.99 -5.22 6.33
CA ALA A 130 6.08 -4.33 5.18
C ALA A 130 5.96 -2.87 5.61
N TYR A 131 6.84 -2.04 5.05
CA TYR A 131 6.89 -0.60 5.25
C TYR A 131 6.51 0.10 3.96
N PHE A 132 5.52 0.98 4.00
CA PHE A 132 5.00 1.67 2.83
C PHE A 132 5.20 3.18 2.98
N ASP A 133 5.82 3.77 1.97
CA ASP A 133 5.98 5.22 1.81
C ASP A 133 5.16 5.66 0.59
N PHE A 134 4.24 6.59 0.81
CA PHE A 134 3.47 7.26 -0.23
C PHE A 134 4.06 8.62 -0.53
N THR A 135 4.15 8.95 -1.82
CA THR A 135 4.54 10.28 -2.29
C THR A 135 3.68 10.70 -3.48
N ASP A 136 3.26 11.96 -3.46
CA ASP A 136 2.57 12.64 -4.55
C ASP A 136 2.92 14.14 -4.53
N VAL A 137 2.59 14.86 -5.61
CA VAL A 137 2.71 16.31 -5.71
C VAL A 137 1.39 16.88 -6.17
N PHE A 138 0.75 17.68 -5.31
CA PHE A 138 -0.42 18.44 -5.71
C PHE A 138 0.03 19.65 -6.54
N ALA A 139 -0.43 19.73 -7.79
CA ALA A 139 -0.01 20.74 -8.75
C ALA A 139 -1.14 21.60 -9.36
N ASP A 140 -2.36 21.52 -8.81
CA ASP A 140 -3.60 22.09 -9.37
C ASP A 140 -3.97 21.55 -10.76
N THR A 141 -4.74 20.44 -10.75
CA THR A 141 -5.22 19.76 -11.96
C THR A 141 -6.64 20.15 -12.36
N LEU A 142 -7.30 21.04 -11.61
CA LEU A 142 -8.74 21.29 -11.78
C LEU A 142 -9.05 22.19 -12.98
N ASN A 143 -8.05 22.87 -13.58
CA ASN A 143 -8.22 23.82 -14.68
C ASN A 143 -9.40 24.79 -14.42
N ILE A 144 -9.63 25.15 -13.15
CA ILE A 144 -10.82 25.88 -12.67
C ILE A 144 -10.74 27.39 -12.93
N GLY A 145 -9.84 27.83 -13.81
CA GLY A 145 -9.89 29.16 -14.40
C GLY A 145 -9.49 30.31 -13.46
N VAL A 146 -8.54 30.09 -12.54
CA VAL A 146 -7.93 31.14 -11.71
C VAL A 146 -6.42 30.85 -11.71
N GLU A 147 -5.67 31.44 -12.65
CA GLU A 147 -4.79 32.60 -12.50
C GLU A 147 -3.48 32.36 -11.70
N PRO A 148 -2.36 32.97 -12.13
CA PRO A 148 -1.02 32.71 -11.59
C PRO A 148 -0.91 33.08 -10.11
N GLY A 149 -0.34 32.20 -9.29
CA GLY A 149 0.04 32.56 -7.92
C GLY A 149 0.16 31.42 -6.90
N GLY A 150 -0.37 30.23 -7.17
CA GLY A 150 -0.24 29.09 -6.26
C GLY A 150 1.10 28.35 -6.39
N THR A 151 1.43 27.57 -5.36
CA THR A 151 2.68 26.83 -5.25
C THR A 151 2.39 25.35 -5.04
N THR A 152 2.91 24.50 -5.93
CA THR A 152 2.81 23.05 -5.81
C THR A 152 3.40 22.59 -4.48
N TYR A 153 2.83 21.55 -3.87
CA TYR A 153 3.35 21.03 -2.60
C TYR A 153 3.33 19.50 -2.57
N PRO A 154 4.29 18.87 -1.87
CA PRO A 154 4.31 17.43 -1.73
C PRO A 154 3.23 16.93 -0.76
N VAL A 155 2.66 15.78 -1.07
CA VAL A 155 1.80 15.00 -0.18
C VAL A 155 2.52 13.70 0.13
N THR A 156 2.74 13.42 1.40
CA THR A 156 3.44 12.21 1.86
C THR A 156 2.56 11.38 2.76
N GLY A 157 2.87 10.11 2.96
CA GLY A 157 2.20 9.31 3.96
C GLY A 157 2.94 8.01 4.21
N HIS A 158 2.75 7.44 5.40
CA HIS A 158 3.52 6.28 5.84
C HIS A 158 2.58 5.31 6.57
N TRP A 159 2.69 4.02 6.26
CA TRP A 159 2.02 2.97 7.03
C TRP A 159 2.81 1.67 7.00
N THR A 160 2.45 0.77 7.91
CA THR A 160 3.03 -0.56 8.02
C THR A 160 1.96 -1.63 8.01
N ALA A 161 2.30 -2.81 7.50
CA ALA A 161 1.44 -3.99 7.57
C ALA A 161 2.28 -5.26 7.76
N THR A 162 1.73 -6.25 8.43
CA THR A 162 2.35 -7.57 8.60
C THR A 162 1.67 -8.56 7.68
N LEU A 163 2.45 -9.39 7.00
CA LEU A 163 1.97 -10.53 6.22
C LEU A 163 2.12 -11.80 7.06
N HIS A 164 1.12 -12.67 6.98
CA HIS A 164 1.26 -14.07 7.29
C HIS A 164 0.63 -14.90 6.17
N ALA A 165 1.36 -15.88 5.67
CA ALA A 165 0.90 -16.76 4.61
C ALA A 165 1.31 -18.21 4.86
N GLU A 166 0.45 -19.12 4.46
CA GLU A 166 0.73 -20.54 4.28
C GLU A 166 0.49 -20.85 2.81
N ILE A 167 1.53 -21.24 2.08
CA ILE A 167 1.46 -21.52 0.64
C ILE A 167 2.11 -22.85 0.31
N LEU A 168 1.64 -23.53 -0.73
CA LEU A 168 2.24 -24.77 -1.21
C LEU A 168 3.62 -24.50 -1.82
N ILE A 169 4.57 -25.37 -1.49
CA ILE A 169 5.92 -25.34 -2.07
C ILE A 169 5.85 -25.60 -3.59
N ASP A 170 4.99 -26.53 -4.02
CA ASP A 170 4.73 -26.84 -5.42
C ASP A 170 3.79 -25.80 -6.05
N ALA A 171 4.35 -24.87 -6.82
CA ALA A 171 3.60 -23.81 -7.50
C ALA A 171 2.50 -24.34 -8.42
N THR A 172 2.65 -25.55 -8.99
CA THR A 172 1.64 -26.10 -9.92
C THR A 172 0.33 -26.48 -9.24
N LYS A 173 0.35 -26.56 -7.91
CA LYS A 173 -0.81 -26.88 -7.07
C LYS A 173 -1.30 -25.66 -6.28
N SER A 174 -0.66 -24.51 -6.44
CA SER A 174 -0.91 -23.32 -5.63
C SER A 174 -1.90 -22.36 -6.27
N GLU A 175 -2.72 -21.71 -5.45
CA GLU A 175 -3.51 -20.54 -5.81
C GLU A 175 -2.71 -19.24 -5.78
N TYR A 176 -1.48 -19.24 -5.26
CA TYR A 176 -0.59 -18.09 -5.16
C TYR A 176 0.63 -18.28 -6.09
N GLY A 177 0.98 -17.25 -6.85
CA GLY A 177 2.24 -17.07 -7.62
C GLY A 177 2.95 -18.30 -8.20
#